data_AF-A0A291IRP5-F1
#
_entry.id   AF-A0A291IRP5-F1
#
_cell.length_a   1.000
_cell.length_b   1.000
_cell.length_c   1.000
_cell.angle_alpha   90.00
_cell.angle_beta   90.00
_cell.angle_gamma   90.00
#
_symmetry.space_group_name_H-M   'P 1'
#
loop_
_entity.id
_entity.type
_entity.pdbx_description
1 polymer ?
#
loop_
_entity_poly.entity_id
_entity_poly.type
_entity_poly.pdbx_seq_one_letter_code
_entity_poly.pdbx_strand_id
1 'polypeptide(L)'
;MIEIIKQNQKEIDVKNLNYINSWFDKAIIKNQKDLMKYLKRFNWESKITNNLMKSKDQIDYNAFIRNANISFQLLVAKEEGMEANMKVIRKFRKMINEFGEQSALVSLLEIINEYFNEINEKEIWDRQKLVVSLVNKTILKLYQAFQKMYLHNMEHDPDLKSKVEQVFENDRVYYDKVFDPIPSLKILFKFASLAFRSKKISQEQFNEIYFNTLFANSYWVNLSFYSQNFVNSIRNYN
;
A
#
# COMPACT_ATOMS: atom_id res chain seq x y z
N MET A 1 5.34 5.73 7.40
CA MET A 1 5.01 5.14 6.08
C MET A 1 3.79 5.78 5.44
N ILE A 2 2.72 5.92 6.23
CA ILE A 2 1.49 6.61 5.90
C ILE A 2 1.74 7.99 5.25
N GLU A 3 2.63 8.82 5.79
CA GLU A 3 2.96 10.14 5.19
C GLU A 3 3.49 10.10 3.74
N ILE A 4 4.19 9.05 3.34
CA ILE A 4 4.69 8.90 1.95
C ILE A 4 3.53 8.58 0.99
N ILE A 5 2.53 7.85 1.47
CA ILE A 5 1.29 7.57 0.72
C ILE A 5 0.50 8.86 0.52
N LYS A 6 0.43 9.72 1.56
CA LYS A 6 -0.19 11.05 1.49
C LYS A 6 0.40 11.92 0.37
N GLN A 7 1.70 11.81 0.09
CA GLN A 7 2.40 12.62 -0.91
C GLN A 7 2.15 12.18 -2.37
N ASN A 8 1.77 10.92 -2.62
CA ASN A 8 1.51 10.42 -3.98
C ASN A 8 0.15 10.90 -4.56
N GLN A 9 -0.74 11.44 -3.72
CA GLN A 9 -2.16 11.65 -4.02
C GLN A 9 -2.50 12.99 -4.72
N LYS A 10 -1.68 13.46 -5.68
CA LYS A 10 -2.10 14.56 -6.59
C LYS A 10 -3.24 14.04 -7.49
N GLU A 11 -4.07 14.93 -8.05
CA GLU A 11 -5.10 14.53 -9.02
C GLU A 11 -4.46 13.64 -10.11
N ILE A 12 -4.89 12.38 -10.17
CA ILE A 12 -4.45 11.42 -11.18
C ILE A 12 -5.28 11.71 -12.42
N ASP A 13 -4.63 11.97 -13.56
CA ASP A 13 -5.34 12.02 -14.83
C ASP A 13 -5.79 10.60 -15.19
N VAL A 14 -7.04 10.25 -14.90
CA VAL A 14 -7.57 8.89 -15.10
C VAL A 14 -7.93 8.56 -16.55
N LYS A 15 -7.66 9.45 -17.51
CA LYS A 15 -8.05 9.27 -18.93
C LYS A 15 -7.54 7.97 -19.55
N ASN A 16 -6.34 7.52 -19.16
CA ASN A 16 -5.73 6.34 -19.74
C ASN A 16 -6.28 5.01 -19.18
N LEU A 17 -7.09 5.04 -18.11
CA LEU A 17 -7.70 3.83 -17.55
C LEU A 17 -8.71 3.19 -18.52
N ASN A 18 -9.17 3.92 -19.53
CA ASN A 18 -10.07 3.41 -20.57
C ASN A 18 -9.36 2.49 -21.58
N TYR A 19 -8.02 2.45 -21.61
CA TYR A 19 -7.25 1.64 -22.56
C TYR A 19 -7.04 0.18 -22.11
N ILE A 20 -7.54 -0.20 -20.94
CA ILE A 20 -7.40 -1.55 -20.40
C ILE A 20 -8.74 -2.13 -19.93
N ASN A 21 -8.91 -3.43 -20.12
CA ASN A 21 -10.01 -4.17 -19.52
C ASN A 21 -9.97 -4.01 -17.99
N SER A 22 -11.08 -3.58 -17.40
CA SER A 22 -11.14 -3.15 -16.01
C SER A 22 -11.32 -4.31 -15.02
N TRP A 23 -10.43 -5.30 -15.06
CA TRP A 23 -10.46 -6.48 -14.18
C TRP A 23 -10.35 -6.12 -12.69
N PHE A 24 -9.86 -4.93 -12.36
CA PHE A 24 -9.76 -4.38 -11.00
C PHE A 24 -11.08 -3.75 -10.49
N ASP A 25 -12.08 -3.52 -11.34
CA ASP A 25 -13.32 -2.82 -10.97
C ASP A 25 -14.09 -3.50 -9.84
N LYS A 26 -14.20 -4.83 -9.91
CA LYS A 26 -14.88 -5.61 -8.87
C LYS A 26 -14.20 -5.44 -7.52
N ALA A 27 -12.87 -5.36 -7.49
CA ALA A 27 -12.11 -5.15 -6.27
C ALA A 27 -12.32 -3.72 -5.72
N ILE A 28 -12.27 -2.71 -6.59
CA ILE A 28 -12.56 -1.31 -6.24
C ILE A 28 -13.95 -1.19 -5.59
N ILE A 29 -14.99 -1.73 -6.25
CA ILE A 29 -16.37 -1.68 -5.75
C ILE A 29 -16.48 -2.37 -4.38
N LYS A 30 -15.86 -3.54 -4.23
CA LYS A 30 -15.92 -4.31 -2.98
C LYS A 30 -15.21 -3.57 -1.84
N ASN A 31 -13.95 -3.18 -2.05
CA ASN A 31 -13.14 -2.51 -1.05
C ASN A 31 -13.82 -1.23 -0.56
N GLN A 32 -14.40 -0.47 -1.48
CA GLN A 32 -15.12 0.74 -1.14
C GLN A 32 -16.42 0.51 -0.36
N LYS A 33 -17.20 -0.52 -0.71
CA LYS A 33 -18.38 -0.90 0.09
C LYS A 33 -18.00 -1.27 1.51
N ASP A 34 -16.90 -1.99 1.69
CA ASP A 34 -16.43 -2.41 3.01
C ASP A 34 -15.91 -1.21 3.82
N LEU A 35 -15.14 -0.33 3.18
CA LEU A 35 -14.68 0.93 3.76
C LEU A 35 -15.87 1.82 4.17
N MET A 36 -16.88 1.97 3.32
CA MET A 36 -18.10 2.71 3.65
C MET A 36 -18.77 2.14 4.89
N LYS A 37 -18.90 0.81 5.04
CA LYS A 37 -19.48 0.21 6.26
C LYS A 37 -18.72 0.65 7.51
N TYR A 38 -17.40 0.79 7.45
CA TYR A 38 -16.60 1.31 8.55
C TYR A 38 -16.85 2.79 8.80
N LEU A 39 -16.82 3.62 7.74
CA LEU A 39 -17.02 5.07 7.85
C LEU A 39 -18.40 5.43 8.40
N LYS A 40 -19.43 4.65 8.05
CA LYS A 40 -20.78 4.75 8.63
C LYS A 40 -20.78 4.55 10.14
N ARG A 41 -20.00 3.58 10.65
CA ARG A 41 -19.90 3.31 12.09
C ARG A 41 -19.25 4.45 12.88
N PHE A 42 -18.56 5.37 12.21
CA PHE A 42 -17.96 6.54 12.84
C PHE A 42 -18.80 7.80 12.70
N ASN A 43 -19.97 7.77 12.03
CA ASN A 43 -20.82 8.93 11.68
C ASN A 43 -20.17 9.92 10.69
N TRP A 44 -19.31 9.46 9.79
CA TRP A 44 -18.54 10.35 8.89
C TRP A 44 -19.08 10.39 7.46
N GLU A 45 -20.32 9.94 7.25
CA GLU A 45 -20.98 9.92 5.94
C GLU A 45 -21.01 11.31 5.28
N SER A 46 -21.07 12.40 6.06
CA SER A 46 -21.19 13.76 5.55
C SER A 46 -19.95 14.28 4.81
N LYS A 47 -18.77 13.66 5.03
CA LYS A 47 -17.51 14.08 4.39
C LYS A 47 -17.21 13.31 3.09
N ILE A 48 -17.98 12.28 2.76
CA ILE A 48 -17.71 11.37 1.66
C ILE A 48 -18.62 11.71 0.49
N THR A 49 -18.03 11.97 -0.68
CA THR A 49 -18.77 12.05 -1.94
C THR A 49 -19.27 10.65 -2.34
N ASN A 50 -20.56 10.38 -2.12
CA ASN A 50 -21.22 9.10 -2.44
C ASN A 50 -21.33 8.78 -3.96
N ASN A 51 -20.77 9.61 -4.84
CA ASN A 51 -20.98 9.54 -6.29
C ASN A 51 -20.04 8.56 -7.01
N LEU A 52 -20.00 7.30 -6.57
CA LEU A 52 -19.11 6.29 -7.17
C LEU A 52 -19.71 5.54 -8.33
N MET A 53 -21.04 5.47 -8.35
CA MET A 53 -21.82 4.88 -9.42
C MET A 53 -22.62 6.01 -10.06
N LYS A 54 -22.05 6.64 -11.09
CA LYS A 54 -22.83 7.53 -11.97
C LYS A 54 -23.83 6.74 -12.83
N SER A 55 -23.60 5.44 -12.98
CA SER A 55 -24.53 4.43 -13.49
C SER A 55 -24.19 3.09 -12.82
N LYS A 56 -25.10 2.09 -12.88
CA LYS A 56 -24.89 0.77 -12.27
C LYS A 56 -23.62 0.04 -12.79
N ASP A 57 -23.01 0.52 -13.86
CA ASP A 57 -21.98 -0.17 -14.62
C ASP A 57 -20.69 0.64 -14.84
N GLN A 58 -20.55 1.85 -14.28
CA GLN A 58 -19.34 2.67 -14.44
C GLN A 58 -18.79 3.18 -13.10
N ILE A 59 -17.49 2.92 -12.89
CA ILE A 59 -16.73 3.42 -11.73
C ILE A 59 -16.24 4.83 -11.99
N ASP A 60 -16.52 5.76 -11.08
CA ASP A 60 -15.85 7.06 -11.04
C ASP A 60 -14.51 6.92 -10.30
N TYR A 61 -13.42 6.70 -11.05
CA TYR A 61 -12.07 6.51 -10.50
C TYR A 61 -11.59 7.72 -9.68
N ASN A 62 -11.94 8.93 -10.09
CA ASN A 62 -11.60 10.15 -9.35
C ASN A 62 -12.31 10.20 -8.00
N ALA A 63 -13.59 9.80 -7.94
CA ALA A 63 -14.30 9.64 -6.69
C ALA A 63 -13.69 8.53 -5.82
N PHE A 64 -13.25 7.41 -6.41
CA PHE A 64 -12.56 6.35 -5.67
C PHE A 64 -11.26 6.86 -5.01
N ILE A 65 -10.39 7.52 -5.78
CA ILE A 65 -9.11 8.08 -5.30
C ILE A 65 -9.37 9.11 -4.17
N ARG A 66 -10.30 10.04 -4.38
CA ARG A 66 -10.69 11.03 -3.35
C ARG A 66 -11.20 10.37 -2.07
N ASN A 67 -12.04 9.33 -2.20
CA ASN A 67 -12.56 8.60 -1.06
C ASN A 67 -11.47 7.81 -0.33
N ALA A 68 -10.46 7.30 -1.04
CA ALA A 68 -9.27 6.72 -0.44
C ALA A 68 -8.50 7.74 0.40
N ASN A 69 -8.32 8.96 -0.12
CA ASN A 69 -7.62 10.04 0.59
C ASN A 69 -8.34 10.45 1.88
N ILE A 70 -9.67 10.65 1.80
CA ILE A 70 -10.49 10.96 2.98
C ILE A 70 -10.31 9.86 4.02
N SER A 71 -10.46 8.61 3.61
CA SER A 71 -10.44 7.48 4.52
C SER A 71 -9.06 7.33 5.17
N PHE A 72 -7.99 7.54 4.39
CA PHE A 72 -6.61 7.57 4.87
C PHE A 72 -6.39 8.66 5.93
N GLN A 73 -6.90 9.89 5.72
CA GLN A 73 -6.82 10.95 6.73
C GLN A 73 -7.48 10.54 8.05
N LEU A 74 -8.48 9.65 8.00
CA LEU A 74 -9.14 9.15 9.21
C LEU A 74 -8.30 8.12 9.93
N LEU A 75 -7.62 7.26 9.17
CA LEU A 75 -6.67 6.31 9.72
C LEU A 75 -5.55 7.06 10.46
N VAL A 76 -4.97 8.09 9.82
CA VAL A 76 -3.96 8.97 10.42
C VAL A 76 -4.47 9.60 11.72
N ALA A 77 -5.66 10.22 11.68
CA ALA A 77 -6.24 10.85 12.86
C ALA A 77 -6.53 9.88 14.02
N LYS A 78 -6.51 8.57 13.76
CA LYS A 78 -6.66 7.52 14.77
C LYS A 78 -5.34 6.82 15.10
N GLU A 79 -4.30 6.99 14.29
CA GLU A 79 -2.98 6.33 14.41
C GLU A 79 -2.38 6.60 15.79
N GLU A 80 -2.32 7.87 16.21
CA GLU A 80 -1.83 8.29 17.54
C GLU A 80 -2.52 7.53 18.69
N GLY A 81 -3.83 7.30 18.59
CA GLY A 81 -4.59 6.55 19.58
C GLY A 81 -4.48 5.02 19.45
N MET A 82 -4.10 4.52 18.28
CA MET A 82 -3.91 3.11 17.99
C MET A 82 -2.53 2.63 18.43
N GLU A 83 -1.48 3.40 18.17
CA GLU A 83 -0.09 3.08 18.53
C GLU A 83 0.14 3.02 20.03
N ALA A 84 -0.69 3.70 20.82
CA ALA A 84 -0.66 3.60 22.28
C ALA A 84 -1.17 2.24 22.83
N ASN A 85 -1.96 1.46 22.08
CA ASN A 85 -2.63 0.28 22.63
C ASN A 85 -2.85 -0.87 21.63
N MET A 86 -2.12 -1.97 21.83
CA MET A 86 -2.23 -3.21 21.05
C MET A 86 -3.65 -3.80 20.97
N LYS A 87 -4.49 -3.68 22.02
CA LYS A 87 -5.88 -4.15 21.96
C LYS A 87 -6.69 -3.36 20.94
N VAL A 88 -6.42 -2.05 20.83
CA VAL A 88 -7.04 -1.16 19.86
C VAL A 88 -6.56 -1.55 18.46
N ILE A 89 -5.26 -1.71 18.22
CA ILE A 89 -4.75 -2.15 16.90
C ILE A 89 -5.41 -3.44 16.44
N ARG A 90 -5.54 -4.44 17.33
CA ARG A 90 -6.23 -5.71 17.01
C ARG A 90 -7.70 -5.52 16.65
N LYS A 91 -8.41 -4.63 17.34
CA LYS A 91 -9.81 -4.28 17.03
C LYS A 91 -9.94 -3.64 15.65
N PHE A 92 -8.97 -2.82 15.25
CA PHE A 92 -8.94 -2.11 13.98
C PHE A 92 -8.17 -2.81 12.85
N ARG A 93 -7.60 -4.00 13.10
CA ARG A 93 -6.80 -4.77 12.12
C ARG A 93 -7.46 -4.92 10.75
N LYS A 94 -8.76 -5.24 10.73
CA LYS A 94 -9.50 -5.40 9.46
C LYS A 94 -9.53 -4.09 8.66
N MET A 95 -9.78 -2.98 9.34
CA MET A 95 -9.78 -1.65 8.74
C MET A 95 -8.38 -1.29 8.20
N ILE A 96 -7.32 -1.53 8.98
CA ILE A 96 -5.92 -1.30 8.55
C ILE A 96 -5.60 -2.09 7.27
N ASN A 97 -6.03 -3.35 7.20
CA ASN A 97 -5.82 -4.18 6.02
C ASN A 97 -6.60 -3.66 4.81
N GLU A 98 -7.88 -3.30 4.97
CA GLU A 98 -8.71 -2.73 3.90
C GLU A 98 -8.11 -1.41 3.37
N PHE A 99 -7.50 -0.62 4.25
CA PHE A 99 -6.74 0.58 3.88
C PHE A 99 -5.49 0.29 3.06
N GLY A 100 -4.72 -0.71 3.45
CA GLY A 100 -3.55 -1.17 2.68
C GLY A 100 -3.96 -1.64 1.28
N GLU A 101 -5.05 -2.41 1.17
CA GLU A 101 -5.61 -2.84 -0.12
C GLU A 101 -6.07 -1.65 -0.96
N GLN A 102 -6.78 -0.68 -0.37
CA GLN A 102 -7.25 0.50 -1.07
C GLN A 102 -6.09 1.33 -1.62
N SER A 103 -5.05 1.52 -0.81
CA SER A 103 -3.86 2.26 -1.20
C SER A 103 -3.10 1.53 -2.31
N ALA A 104 -3.06 0.19 -2.28
CA ALA A 104 -2.47 -0.61 -3.36
C ALA A 104 -3.26 -0.47 -4.67
N LEU A 105 -4.59 -0.44 -4.62
CA LEU A 105 -5.43 -0.19 -5.79
C LEU A 105 -5.22 1.21 -6.36
N VAL A 106 -5.10 2.24 -5.52
CA VAL A 106 -4.77 3.60 -5.99
C VAL A 106 -3.42 3.63 -6.70
N SER A 107 -2.39 3.04 -6.09
CA SER A 107 -1.06 2.96 -6.72
C SER A 107 -1.06 2.15 -8.02
N LEU A 108 -1.88 1.11 -8.13
CA LEU A 108 -2.06 0.39 -9.39
C LEU A 108 -2.62 1.31 -10.48
N LEU A 109 -3.63 2.13 -10.18
CA LEU A 109 -4.20 3.07 -11.15
C LEU A 109 -3.16 4.11 -11.59
N GLU A 110 -2.33 4.59 -10.66
CA GLU A 110 -1.20 5.49 -10.96
C GLU A 110 -0.20 4.83 -11.91
N ILE A 111 0.18 3.58 -11.63
CA ILE A 111 1.12 2.81 -12.45
C ILE A 111 0.56 2.57 -13.86
N ILE A 112 -0.71 2.18 -13.99
CA ILE A 112 -1.37 1.98 -15.29
C ILE A 112 -1.36 3.30 -16.06
N ASN A 113 -1.66 4.42 -15.40
CA ASN A 113 -1.67 5.73 -16.04
C ASN A 113 -0.27 6.17 -16.50
N GLU A 114 0.75 6.02 -15.65
CA GLU A 114 2.16 6.33 -15.96
C GLU A 114 2.65 5.46 -17.13
N TYR A 115 2.31 4.17 -17.13
CA TYR A 115 2.60 3.26 -18.23
C TYR A 115 2.06 3.77 -19.58
N PHE A 116 0.77 4.12 -19.63
CA PHE A 116 0.15 4.60 -20.87
C PHE A 116 0.72 5.95 -21.32
N ASN A 117 1.07 6.84 -20.39
CA ASN A 117 1.78 8.08 -20.74
C ASN A 117 3.14 7.77 -21.37
N GLU A 118 3.94 6.88 -20.77
CA GLU A 118 5.28 6.57 -21.28
C GLU A 118 5.26 5.91 -22.67
N ILE A 119 4.35 4.97 -22.92
CA ILE A 119 4.28 4.30 -24.24
C ILE A 119 3.70 5.21 -25.33
N ASN A 120 2.97 6.26 -24.97
CA ASN A 120 2.45 7.25 -25.92
C ASN A 120 3.53 8.29 -26.29
N GLU A 121 4.47 8.56 -25.39
CA GLU A 121 5.56 9.51 -25.61
C GLU A 121 6.78 8.90 -26.29
N LYS A 122 7.06 7.61 -26.05
CA LYS A 122 8.31 6.96 -26.47
C LYS A 122 8.07 5.53 -26.95
N GLU A 123 8.88 5.09 -27.90
CA GLU A 123 8.90 3.69 -28.33
C GLU A 123 9.49 2.80 -27.23
N ILE A 124 8.71 1.85 -26.74
CA ILE A 124 9.10 0.92 -25.68
C ILE A 124 9.16 -0.50 -26.23
N TRP A 125 10.38 -1.04 -26.33
CA TRP A 125 10.66 -2.38 -26.84
C TRP A 125 10.14 -3.51 -25.93
N ASP A 126 10.29 -3.36 -24.61
CA ASP A 126 9.85 -4.35 -23.63
C ASP A 126 8.83 -3.73 -22.66
N ARG A 127 7.56 -3.78 -23.10
CA ARG A 127 6.43 -3.24 -22.36
C ARG A 127 6.23 -3.91 -21.00
N GLN A 128 6.59 -5.19 -20.85
CA GLN A 128 6.44 -5.90 -19.57
C GLN A 128 7.48 -5.42 -18.57
N LYS A 129 8.74 -5.25 -19.01
CA LYS A 129 9.79 -4.67 -18.16
C LYS A 129 9.46 -3.25 -17.72
N LEU A 130 8.81 -2.45 -18.56
CA LEU A 130 8.33 -1.12 -18.14
C LEU A 130 7.35 -1.22 -16.98
N VAL A 131 6.33 -2.09 -17.07
CA VAL A 131 5.37 -2.30 -15.96
C VAL A 131 6.11 -2.75 -14.70
N VAL A 132 7.01 -3.73 -14.79
CA VAL A 132 7.80 -4.20 -13.64
C VAL A 132 8.62 -3.08 -13.01
N SER A 133 9.25 -2.24 -13.83
CA SER A 133 10.03 -1.08 -13.38
C SER A 133 9.17 -0.07 -12.60
N LEU A 134 8.00 0.29 -13.13
CA LEU A 134 7.06 1.22 -12.49
C LEU A 134 6.53 0.68 -11.15
N VAL A 135 6.20 -0.61 -11.11
CA VAL A 135 5.76 -1.30 -9.90
C VAL A 135 6.89 -1.31 -8.87
N ASN A 136 8.11 -1.69 -9.26
CA ASN A 136 9.27 -1.73 -8.37
C ASN A 136 9.61 -0.35 -7.81
N LYS A 137 9.57 0.70 -8.63
CA LYS A 137 9.75 2.10 -8.19
C LYS A 137 8.77 2.44 -7.07
N THR A 138 7.51 2.06 -7.21
CA THR A 138 6.46 2.29 -6.21
C THR A 138 6.69 1.49 -4.93
N ILE A 139 6.96 0.18 -5.05
CA ILE A 139 7.20 -0.70 -3.89
C ILE A 139 8.44 -0.21 -3.12
N LEU A 140 9.54 0.08 -3.82
CA LEU A 140 10.80 0.49 -3.20
C LEU A 140 10.68 1.80 -2.44
N LYS A 141 9.89 2.76 -2.95
CA LYS A 141 9.62 4.02 -2.22
C LYS A 141 9.01 3.76 -0.85
N LEU A 142 8.02 2.87 -0.78
CA LEU A 142 7.39 2.48 0.50
C LEU A 142 8.28 1.56 1.33
N TYR A 143 9.09 0.73 0.68
CA TYR A 143 10.04 -0.13 1.38
C TYR A 143 11.09 0.67 2.12
N GLN A 144 11.67 1.68 1.47
CA GLN A 144 12.61 2.61 2.10
C GLN A 144 11.98 3.39 3.26
N ALA A 145 10.71 3.76 3.13
CA ALA A 145 9.95 4.37 4.22
C ALA A 145 9.83 3.44 5.44
N PHE A 146 9.50 2.17 5.18
CA PHE A 146 9.40 1.15 6.21
C PHE A 146 10.74 0.89 6.88
N GLN A 147 11.82 0.76 6.10
CA GLN A 147 13.18 0.60 6.59
C GLN A 147 13.56 1.70 7.58
N LYS A 148 13.38 2.97 7.19
CA LYS A 148 13.70 4.12 8.05
C LYS A 148 12.93 4.09 9.37
N MET A 149 11.61 3.87 9.31
CA MET A 149 10.76 3.77 10.51
C MET A 149 11.19 2.60 11.40
N TYR A 150 11.43 1.44 10.81
CA TYR A 150 11.77 0.24 11.56
C TYR A 150 13.14 0.38 12.24
N LEU A 151 14.14 0.93 11.53
CA LEU A 151 15.48 1.15 12.08
C LEU A 151 15.50 2.21 13.19
N HIS A 152 14.67 3.26 13.07
CA HIS A 152 14.51 4.25 14.13
C HIS A 152 14.01 3.62 15.44
N ASN A 153 13.05 2.70 15.34
CA ASN A 153 12.53 1.94 16.47
C ASN A 153 13.56 0.99 17.13
N MET A 154 14.70 0.74 16.47
CA MET A 154 15.79 -0.12 16.96
C MET A 154 17.04 0.67 17.36
N GLU A 155 17.01 2.01 17.30
CA GLU A 155 18.19 2.86 17.41
C GLU A 155 18.92 2.74 18.76
N HIS A 156 18.19 2.38 19.83
CA HIS A 156 18.74 2.24 21.17
C HIS A 156 19.53 0.94 21.41
N ASP A 157 19.49 -0.03 20.48
CA ASP A 157 20.22 -1.30 20.57
C ASP A 157 21.02 -1.52 19.27
N PRO A 158 22.30 -1.08 19.23
CA PRO A 158 23.13 -1.17 18.03
C PRO A 158 23.29 -2.58 17.47
N ASP A 159 23.38 -3.60 18.34
CA ASP A 159 23.50 -5.00 17.93
C ASP A 159 22.22 -5.50 17.25
N LEU A 160 21.06 -5.12 17.79
CA LEU A 160 19.76 -5.45 17.18
C LEU A 160 19.57 -4.70 15.86
N LYS A 161 19.93 -3.41 15.83
CA LYS A 161 19.87 -2.57 14.62
C LYS A 161 20.72 -3.16 13.50
N SER A 162 21.97 -3.55 13.77
CA SER A 162 22.85 -4.16 12.77
C SER A 162 22.28 -5.48 12.21
N LYS A 163 21.69 -6.33 13.06
CA LYS A 163 21.03 -7.57 12.59
C LYS A 163 19.83 -7.29 11.70
N VAL A 164 19.10 -6.23 11.97
CA VAL A 164 17.95 -5.79 11.16
C VAL A 164 18.42 -5.19 9.82
N GLU A 165 19.50 -4.40 9.82
CA GLU A 165 20.13 -3.87 8.61
C GLU A 165 20.55 -5.01 7.67
N GLN A 166 21.14 -6.09 8.21
CA GLN A 166 21.46 -7.27 7.42
C GLN A 166 20.24 -7.92 6.76
N VAL A 167 19.06 -7.89 7.38
CA VAL A 167 17.83 -8.40 6.74
C VAL A 167 17.50 -7.56 5.51
N PHE A 168 17.59 -6.23 5.63
CA PHE A 168 17.33 -5.30 4.54
C PHE A 168 18.36 -5.39 3.41
N GLU A 169 19.64 -5.59 3.74
CA GLU A 169 20.72 -5.74 2.74
C GLU A 169 20.60 -7.04 1.92
N ASN A 170 19.97 -8.07 2.50
CA ASN A 170 19.75 -9.34 1.81
C ASN A 170 18.60 -9.29 0.78
N ASP A 171 17.78 -8.23 0.78
CA ASP A 171 16.74 -8.06 -0.21
C ASP A 171 17.32 -7.71 -1.57
N ARG A 172 17.04 -8.56 -2.54
CA ARG A 172 17.49 -8.37 -3.93
C ARG A 172 16.35 -7.84 -4.78
N VAL A 173 16.63 -6.74 -5.48
CA VAL A 173 15.76 -6.21 -6.53
C VAL A 173 16.23 -6.74 -7.87
N TYR A 174 15.32 -7.38 -8.60
CA TYR A 174 15.58 -7.88 -9.94
C TYR A 174 14.86 -6.98 -10.95
N TYR A 175 15.48 -6.71 -12.10
CA TYR A 175 14.90 -5.84 -13.14
C TYR A 175 13.73 -6.48 -13.87
N ASP A 176 13.66 -7.81 -13.89
CA ASP A 176 12.68 -8.61 -14.63
C ASP A 176 11.54 -9.16 -13.76
N LYS A 177 11.58 -8.91 -12.45
CA LYS A 177 10.58 -9.42 -11.50
C LYS A 177 10.11 -8.32 -10.56
N VAL A 178 8.83 -8.40 -10.21
CA VAL A 178 8.26 -7.56 -9.15
C VAL A 178 8.98 -7.90 -7.84
N PHE A 179 9.51 -6.88 -7.18
CA PHE A 179 10.17 -6.99 -5.89
C PHE A 179 9.15 -7.42 -4.82
N ASP A 180 9.48 -8.48 -4.08
CA ASP A 180 8.64 -9.03 -3.02
C ASP A 180 9.27 -8.81 -1.64
N PRO A 181 8.82 -7.79 -0.88
CA PRO A 181 9.30 -7.51 0.46
C PRO A 181 8.68 -8.41 1.55
N ILE A 182 7.73 -9.29 1.22
CA ILE A 182 6.99 -10.09 2.21
C ILE A 182 7.86 -11.08 3.00
N PRO A 183 8.84 -11.79 2.40
CA PRO A 183 9.75 -12.65 3.15
C PRO A 183 10.50 -11.90 4.26
N SER A 184 11.05 -10.73 3.93
CA SER A 184 11.79 -9.89 4.87
C SER A 184 10.88 -9.30 5.93
N LEU A 185 9.68 -8.87 5.57
CA LEU A 185 8.68 -8.40 6.53
C LEU A 185 8.32 -9.47 7.58
N LYS A 186 8.22 -10.75 7.20
CA LYS A 186 7.99 -11.85 8.17
C LYS A 186 9.16 -12.03 9.14
N ILE A 187 10.39 -11.94 8.63
CA ILE A 187 11.62 -12.04 9.44
C ILE A 187 11.69 -10.87 10.42
N LEU A 188 11.49 -9.65 9.93
CA LEU A 188 11.48 -8.43 10.74
C LEU A 188 10.41 -8.51 11.83
N PHE A 189 9.18 -8.91 11.50
CA PHE A 189 8.13 -9.05 12.49
C PHE A 189 8.48 -10.05 13.61
N LYS A 190 9.17 -11.15 13.27
CA LYS A 190 9.70 -12.11 14.24
C LYS A 190 10.77 -11.46 15.13
N PHE A 191 11.68 -10.67 14.55
CA PHE A 191 12.67 -9.91 15.32
C PHE A 191 12.03 -8.93 16.30
N ALA A 192 11.08 -8.11 15.84
CA ALA A 192 10.36 -7.18 16.72
C ALA A 192 9.64 -7.91 17.86
N SER A 193 9.02 -9.05 17.58
CA SER A 193 8.35 -9.87 18.60
C SER A 193 9.32 -10.40 19.66
N LEU A 194 10.50 -10.84 19.24
CA LEU A 194 11.56 -11.30 20.17
C LEU A 194 12.13 -10.14 20.97
N ALA A 195 12.42 -9.01 20.31
CA ALA A 195 12.92 -7.80 20.96
C ALA A 195 11.95 -7.31 22.04
N PHE A 196 10.65 -7.30 21.74
CA PHE A 196 9.61 -6.91 22.70
C PHE A 196 9.53 -7.88 23.89
N ARG A 197 9.54 -9.19 23.65
CA ARG A 197 9.55 -10.20 24.74
C ARG A 197 10.78 -10.09 25.64
N SER A 198 11.93 -9.77 25.05
CA SER A 198 13.18 -9.54 25.76
C SER A 198 13.31 -8.13 26.32
N LYS A 199 12.26 -7.30 26.25
CA LYS A 199 12.23 -5.91 26.73
C LYS A 199 13.29 -4.99 26.12
N LYS A 200 13.77 -5.30 24.91
CA LYS A 200 14.72 -4.48 24.14
C LYS A 200 14.06 -3.28 23.45
N ILE A 201 12.76 -3.36 23.21
CA ILE A 201 11.93 -2.27 22.69
C ILE A 201 10.71 -2.07 23.59
N SER A 202 10.21 -0.83 23.63
CA SER A 202 9.02 -0.46 24.40
C SER A 202 7.74 -1.03 23.77
N GLN A 203 6.64 -0.97 24.52
CA GLN A 203 5.32 -1.33 24.00
C GLN A 203 4.89 -0.44 22.83
N GLU A 204 5.20 0.85 22.91
CA GLU A 204 4.89 1.85 21.88
C GLU A 204 5.64 1.54 20.59
N GLN A 205 6.96 1.30 20.67
CA GLN A 205 7.78 0.92 19.53
C GLN A 205 7.28 -0.38 18.89
N PHE A 206 6.93 -1.38 19.70
CA PHE A 206 6.36 -2.63 19.17
C PHE A 206 5.00 -2.42 18.51
N ASN A 207 4.15 -1.54 19.06
CA ASN A 207 2.85 -1.23 18.50
C ASN A 207 2.97 -0.51 17.15
N GLU A 208 3.86 0.48 17.04
CA GLU A 208 4.17 1.18 15.79
C GLU A 208 4.66 0.20 14.72
N ILE A 209 5.63 -0.66 15.06
CA ILE A 209 6.13 -1.71 14.16
C ILE A 209 4.98 -2.63 13.74
N TYR A 210 4.16 -3.11 14.69
CA TYR A 210 3.05 -4.02 14.42
C TYR A 210 2.02 -3.38 13.47
N PHE A 211 1.62 -2.14 13.72
CA PHE A 211 0.69 -1.38 12.91
C PHE A 211 1.22 -1.20 11.47
N ASN A 212 2.45 -0.67 11.33
CA ASN A 212 3.07 -0.45 10.03
C ASN A 212 3.29 -1.77 9.27
N THR A 213 3.63 -2.85 9.97
CA THR A 213 3.80 -4.19 9.38
C THR A 213 2.48 -4.72 8.82
N LEU A 214 1.37 -4.56 9.55
CA LEU A 214 0.03 -4.97 9.08
C LEU A 214 -0.36 -4.23 7.80
N PHE A 215 -0.19 -2.91 7.83
CA PHE A 215 -0.49 -2.06 6.68
C PHE A 215 0.37 -2.45 5.47
N ALA A 216 1.69 -2.52 5.64
CA ALA A 216 2.65 -2.82 4.59
C ALA A 216 2.41 -4.19 3.96
N ASN A 217 2.14 -5.22 4.79
CA ASN A 217 1.80 -6.54 4.29
C ASN A 217 0.54 -6.51 3.41
N SER A 218 -0.52 -5.84 3.85
CA SER A 218 -1.74 -5.74 3.05
C SER A 218 -1.48 -4.99 1.74
N TYR A 219 -0.77 -3.87 1.80
CA TYR A 219 -0.42 -3.07 0.63
C TYR A 219 0.40 -3.89 -0.39
N TRP A 220 1.53 -4.47 0.01
CA TRP A 220 2.44 -5.16 -0.91
C TRP A 220 1.84 -6.43 -1.50
N VAL A 221 1.10 -7.24 -0.71
CA VAL A 221 0.41 -8.43 -1.24
C VAL A 221 -0.58 -8.04 -2.33
N ASN A 222 -1.40 -7.01 -2.09
CA ASN A 222 -2.42 -6.58 -3.06
C ASN A 222 -1.78 -5.91 -4.29
N LEU A 223 -0.78 -5.05 -4.10
CA LEU A 223 -0.12 -4.40 -5.22
C LEU A 223 0.58 -5.42 -6.11
N SER A 224 1.31 -6.37 -5.55
CA SER A 224 1.97 -7.44 -6.31
C SER A 224 0.95 -8.31 -7.05
N PHE A 225 -0.16 -8.67 -6.41
CA PHE A 225 -1.23 -9.45 -7.04
C PHE A 225 -1.83 -8.72 -8.24
N TYR A 226 -2.25 -7.47 -8.07
CA TYR A 226 -2.87 -6.71 -9.16
C TYR A 226 -1.85 -6.34 -10.26
N SER A 227 -0.62 -6.00 -9.89
CA SER A 227 0.43 -5.70 -10.86
C SER A 227 0.77 -6.91 -11.73
N GLN A 228 0.75 -8.12 -11.17
CA GLN A 228 0.95 -9.33 -11.96
C GLN A 228 -0.16 -9.53 -13.00
N ASN A 229 -1.42 -9.22 -12.65
CA ASN A 229 -2.53 -9.24 -13.61
C ASN A 229 -2.31 -8.20 -14.71
N PHE A 230 -1.79 -7.01 -14.37
CA PHE A 230 -1.46 -6.00 -15.36
C PHE A 230 -0.35 -6.48 -16.32
N VAL A 231 0.77 -6.99 -15.79
CA VAL A 231 1.87 -7.57 -16.60
C VAL A 231 1.36 -8.67 -17.54
N ASN A 232 0.47 -9.54 -17.04
CA ASN A 232 -0.14 -10.60 -17.83
C ASN A 232 -1.08 -10.05 -18.91
N SER A 233 -1.83 -8.98 -18.62
CA SER A 233 -2.72 -8.36 -19.60
C SER A 233 -1.95 -7.76 -20.78
N ILE A 234 -0.80 -7.14 -20.53
CA ILE A 234 0.09 -6.59 -21.58
C ILE A 234 0.65 -7.71 -22.48
N ARG A 235 0.88 -8.90 -21.93
CA ARG A 235 1.36 -10.07 -22.70
C ARG A 235 0.42 -10.48 -23.83
N ASN A 236 -0.88 -10.24 -23.68
CA ASN A 236 -1.90 -10.66 -24.63
C ASN A 236 -2.11 -9.67 -25.80
N TYR A 237 -1.39 -8.54 -25.80
CA TYR A 237 -1.47 -7.50 -26.84
C TYR A 237 -0.18 -7.37 -27.68
N ASN A 238 0.80 -8.25 -27.49
CA ASN A 238 1.99 -8.41 -28.34
C ASN A 238 1.85 -9.68 -29.17
#